data_AF-A0A9W4SK80-F1
#
_entry.id   AF-A0A9W4SK80-F1
#
_cell.length_a   1.000
_cell.length_b   1.000
_cell.length_c   1.000
_cell.angle_alpha   90.00
_cell.angle_beta   90.00
_cell.angle_gamma   90.00
#
_symmetry.space_group_name_H-M   'P 1'
#
loop_
_entity.id
_entity.type
_entity.pdbx_description
1 polymer ?
#
loop_
_entity_poly.entity_id
_entity_poly.type
_entity_poly.pdbx_seq_one_letter_code
_entity_poly.pdbx_strand_id
1 'polypeptide(L)'
;MICSSKSGMLTDFSQNLDGPSLPELLEEKSITWKAYLENYPGNGFKADASDDKLYVRKHNPFISMNNIRNNPTMVSKIVNSKQLADDIEKDDVPQYVFYVPNINNNGEKTNLKFASNFLKNEFIPLIQHLLTSSRTLLVITFDEASTYIDFNLANYNQIYTTLIGPNVLNSVTHNDGTRYSHFSWVPTIEENWNLSRLGNGVDNDRVSTVPLDSKLFL
;
A
#
# COMPACT_ATOMS: atom_id res chain seq x y z
N MET A 1 -2.91 -2.27 5.16
CA MET A 1 -3.34 -2.48 3.76
C MET A 1 -3.18 -3.91 3.24
N ILE A 2 -2.35 -4.79 3.83
CA ILE A 2 -2.24 -6.20 3.39
C ILE A 2 -2.74 -7.23 4.43
N CYS A 3 -3.26 -6.75 5.56
CA CYS A 3 -3.88 -7.52 6.64
C CYS A 3 -5.15 -6.80 7.08
N SER A 4 -6.08 -7.53 7.70
CA SER A 4 -7.38 -7.00 8.15
C SER A 4 -7.40 -6.50 9.61
N SER A 5 -6.25 -6.45 10.29
CA SER A 5 -6.07 -5.86 11.63
C SER A 5 -4.65 -5.34 11.85
N LYS A 6 -4.47 -4.56 12.91
CA LYS A 6 -3.16 -4.14 13.45
C LYS A 6 -2.39 -5.33 13.98
N SER A 7 -3.07 -6.41 14.39
CA SER A 7 -2.45 -7.58 15.02
C SER A 7 -1.57 -7.19 16.22
N GLY A 8 -2.04 -6.22 17.02
CA GLY A 8 -1.32 -5.68 18.17
C GLY A 8 -0.22 -4.67 17.85
N MET A 9 -0.02 -4.29 16.59
CA MET A 9 0.95 -3.26 16.20
C MET A 9 0.47 -1.86 16.61
N LEU A 10 1.25 -1.18 17.46
CA LEU A 10 0.95 0.16 17.96
C LEU A 10 2.10 1.16 17.72
N THR A 11 3.21 0.69 17.16
CA THR A 11 4.46 1.46 17.08
C THR A 11 5.05 1.40 15.68
N ASP A 12 5.76 2.46 15.31
CA ASP A 12 6.48 2.57 14.05
C ASP A 12 7.88 1.90 14.13
N PHE A 13 7.89 0.57 14.26
CA PHE A 13 9.10 -0.24 14.30
C PHE A 13 8.97 -1.48 13.41
N SER A 14 10.11 -2.05 13.01
CA SER A 14 10.16 -3.34 12.33
C SER A 14 9.57 -4.45 13.19
N GLN A 15 8.64 -5.22 12.64
CA GLN A 15 7.91 -6.28 13.37
C GLN A 15 7.81 -7.56 12.55
N ASN A 16 7.57 -8.67 13.23
CA ASN A 16 7.30 -9.97 12.61
C ASN A 16 5.90 -10.40 13.02
N LEU A 17 5.04 -10.65 12.04
CA LEU A 17 3.64 -10.93 12.25
C LEU A 17 3.29 -12.28 11.64
N ASP A 18 2.44 -13.01 12.33
CA ASP A 18 1.79 -14.22 11.82
C ASP A 18 0.35 -13.90 11.45
N GLY A 19 -0.21 -14.72 10.56
CA GLY A 19 -1.59 -14.62 10.11
C GLY A 19 -1.71 -14.50 8.59
N PRO A 20 -2.94 -14.63 8.08
CA PRO A 20 -3.18 -14.60 6.65
C PRO A 20 -2.99 -13.19 6.10
N SER A 21 -2.66 -13.10 4.82
CA SER A 21 -2.31 -11.85 4.16
C SER A 21 -2.97 -11.74 2.79
N LEU A 22 -3.23 -10.51 2.34
CA LEU A 22 -3.85 -10.25 1.05
C LEU A 22 -3.09 -10.92 -0.12
N PRO A 23 -1.74 -10.92 -0.17
CA PRO A 23 -0.99 -11.62 -1.20
C PRO A 23 -1.35 -13.10 -1.37
N GLU A 24 -1.63 -13.84 -0.30
CA GLU A 24 -2.05 -15.25 -0.41
C GLU A 24 -3.37 -15.38 -1.18
N LEU A 25 -4.33 -14.50 -0.90
CA LEU A 25 -5.61 -14.48 -1.61
C LEU A 25 -5.46 -14.09 -3.09
N LEU A 26 -4.50 -13.21 -3.40
CA LEU A 26 -4.17 -12.86 -4.78
C LEU A 26 -3.58 -14.08 -5.51
N GLU A 27 -2.65 -14.81 -4.90
CA GLU A 27 -2.11 -16.06 -5.48
C GLU A 27 -3.19 -17.11 -5.72
N GLU A 28 -4.11 -17.31 -4.75
CA GLU A 28 -5.21 -18.28 -4.88
C GLU A 28 -6.11 -18.03 -6.10
N LYS A 29 -6.21 -16.77 -6.53
CA LYS A 29 -7.01 -16.34 -7.69
C LYS A 29 -6.18 -16.03 -8.93
N SER A 30 -4.87 -16.32 -8.89
CA SER A 30 -3.93 -15.98 -9.97
C SER A 30 -3.94 -14.50 -10.35
N ILE A 31 -4.21 -13.62 -9.38
CA ILE A 31 -4.11 -12.17 -9.57
C ILE A 31 -2.64 -11.78 -9.40
N THR A 32 -2.05 -11.22 -10.45
CA THR A 32 -0.64 -10.83 -10.40
C THR A 32 -0.46 -9.65 -9.45
N TRP A 33 0.59 -9.72 -8.63
CA TRP A 33 0.93 -8.66 -7.70
C TRP A 33 2.44 -8.48 -7.57
N LYS A 34 2.87 -7.26 -7.27
CA LYS A 34 4.27 -6.96 -6.93
C LYS A 34 4.34 -5.78 -5.99
N ALA A 35 5.29 -5.82 -5.06
CA ALA A 35 5.64 -4.71 -4.20
C ALA A 35 6.93 -4.06 -4.71
N TYR A 36 6.88 -2.77 -5.01
CA TYR A 36 7.98 -1.97 -5.54
C TYR A 36 8.45 -1.00 -4.46
N LEU A 37 9.63 -1.24 -3.91
CA LEU A 37 10.16 -0.43 -2.82
C LEU A 37 11.46 0.25 -3.25
N GLU A 38 11.52 1.57 -3.14
CA GLU A 38 12.73 2.31 -3.46
C GLU A 38 13.88 1.90 -2.56
N ASN A 39 15.08 1.79 -3.15
CA ASN A 39 16.31 1.39 -2.46
C ASN A 39 16.26 -0.01 -1.80
N TYR A 40 15.23 -0.83 -2.06
CA TYR A 40 15.16 -2.16 -1.51
C TYR A 40 16.34 -3.03 -1.97
N PRO A 41 17.12 -3.63 -1.04
CA PRO A 41 18.30 -4.43 -1.40
C PRO A 41 17.98 -5.76 -2.10
N GLY A 42 16.73 -6.21 -2.08
CA GLY A 42 16.31 -7.49 -2.66
C GLY A 42 16.46 -8.68 -1.69
N ASN A 43 16.20 -9.88 -2.21
CA ASN A 43 16.46 -11.17 -1.53
C ASN A 43 15.83 -11.31 -0.13
N GLY A 44 14.66 -10.70 0.09
CA GLY A 44 13.96 -10.79 1.37
C GLY A 44 14.65 -10.04 2.51
N PHE A 45 15.33 -8.93 2.22
CA PHE A 45 16.13 -8.16 3.18
C PHE A 45 15.41 -7.93 4.52
N LYS A 46 15.98 -8.46 5.61
CA LYS A 46 15.34 -8.54 6.94
C LYS A 46 15.84 -7.51 7.96
N ALA A 47 16.96 -6.85 7.68
CA ALA A 47 17.51 -5.82 8.57
C ALA A 47 16.65 -4.54 8.51
N ASP A 48 16.80 -3.67 9.51
CA ASP A 48 15.93 -2.51 9.69
C ASP A 48 16.09 -1.45 8.61
N ALA A 49 17.29 -1.30 8.04
CA ALA A 49 17.55 -0.35 6.98
C ALA A 49 18.67 -0.84 6.06
N SER A 50 18.62 -0.41 4.80
CA SER A 50 19.73 -0.58 3.85
C SER A 50 20.99 0.16 4.30
N ASP A 51 22.12 -0.10 3.63
CA ASP A 51 23.40 0.55 3.93
C ASP A 51 23.35 2.06 3.71
N ASP A 52 22.69 2.51 2.65
CA ASP A 52 22.43 3.93 2.33
C ASP A 52 21.38 4.60 3.24
N LYS A 53 20.72 3.82 4.11
CA LYS A 53 19.64 4.26 5.02
C LYS A 53 18.43 4.88 4.32
N LEU A 54 18.23 4.59 3.03
CA LEU A 54 17.10 5.07 2.24
C LEU A 54 15.91 4.11 2.31
N TYR A 55 16.17 2.80 2.23
CA TYR A 55 15.15 1.79 2.50
C TYR A 55 15.10 1.52 4.01
N VAL A 56 13.89 1.51 4.58
CA VAL A 56 13.62 1.08 5.95
C VAL A 56 12.54 0.01 5.96
N ARG A 57 12.81 -1.09 6.67
CA ARG A 57 11.95 -2.28 6.67
C ARG A 57 10.57 -2.02 7.28
N LYS A 58 10.45 -1.06 8.20
CA LYS A 58 9.17 -0.68 8.83
C LYS A 58 8.09 -0.28 7.79
N HIS A 59 8.47 0.28 6.63
CA HIS A 59 7.55 0.60 5.54
C HIS A 59 7.26 -0.57 4.58
N ASN A 60 7.85 -1.75 4.82
CA ASN A 60 7.64 -2.94 3.99
C ASN A 60 6.76 -3.96 4.73
N PRO A 61 5.42 -3.84 4.64
CA PRO A 61 4.53 -4.73 5.37
C PRO A 61 4.65 -6.19 4.91
N PHE A 62 5.06 -6.44 3.66
CA PHE A 62 5.23 -7.78 3.11
C PHE A 62 6.34 -8.55 3.82
N ILE A 63 7.48 -7.89 4.07
CA ILE A 63 8.55 -8.50 4.86
C ILE A 63 8.12 -8.66 6.32
N SER A 64 7.26 -7.80 6.88
CA SER A 64 6.76 -7.98 8.25
C SER A 64 5.96 -9.27 8.45
N MET A 65 5.32 -9.81 7.41
CA MET A 65 4.52 -11.03 7.47
C MET A 65 5.35 -12.30 7.32
N ASN A 66 5.30 -13.22 8.27
CA ASN A 66 6.13 -14.44 8.30
C ASN A 66 5.80 -15.43 7.17
N ASN A 67 4.52 -15.59 6.83
CA ASN A 67 4.05 -16.40 5.70
C ASN A 67 4.58 -15.91 4.34
N ILE A 68 4.82 -14.60 4.20
CA ILE A 68 5.48 -14.02 3.03
C ILE A 68 6.99 -14.15 3.16
N ARG A 69 7.58 -13.61 4.23
CA ARG A 69 9.03 -13.55 4.48
C ARG A 69 9.72 -14.91 4.36
N ASN A 70 9.06 -15.98 4.78
CA ASN A 70 9.62 -17.34 4.78
C ASN A 70 9.25 -18.13 3.52
N ASN A 71 8.56 -17.51 2.56
CA ASN A 71 8.19 -18.10 1.27
C ASN A 71 9.00 -17.44 0.15
N PRO A 72 10.00 -18.12 -0.44
CA PRO A 72 10.84 -17.55 -1.50
C PRO A 72 10.05 -17.06 -2.72
N THR A 73 8.96 -17.74 -3.09
CA THR A 73 8.10 -17.37 -4.24
C THR A 73 7.30 -16.10 -3.98
N MET A 74 6.93 -15.83 -2.72
CA MET A 74 6.30 -14.55 -2.34
C MET A 74 7.35 -13.44 -2.24
N VAL A 75 8.51 -13.74 -1.64
CA VAL A 75 9.63 -12.79 -1.52
C VAL A 75 10.13 -12.32 -2.88
N SER A 76 10.15 -13.17 -3.90
CA SER A 76 10.59 -12.78 -5.25
C SER A 76 9.68 -11.75 -5.91
N LYS A 77 8.46 -11.52 -5.37
CA LYS A 77 7.53 -10.47 -5.81
C LYS A 77 7.70 -9.15 -5.04
N ILE A 78 8.66 -9.09 -4.13
CA ILE A 78 9.08 -7.86 -3.45
C ILE A 78 10.37 -7.42 -4.13
N VAL A 79 10.35 -6.29 -4.81
CA VAL A 79 11.42 -5.88 -5.71
C VAL A 79 11.86 -4.44 -5.46
N ASN A 80 13.05 -4.11 -5.97
CA ASN A 80 13.49 -2.73 -6.03
C ASN A 80 12.58 -1.95 -7.00
N SER A 81 12.17 -0.75 -6.62
CA SER A 81 11.23 0.06 -7.42
C SER A 81 11.72 0.38 -8.83
N LYS A 82 13.04 0.35 -9.09
CA LYS A 82 13.60 0.53 -10.43
C LYS A 82 13.01 -0.46 -11.45
N GLN A 83 12.60 -1.64 -11.00
CA GLN A 83 11.97 -2.64 -11.86
C GLN A 83 10.60 -2.20 -12.42
N LEU A 84 9.92 -1.23 -11.80
CA LEU A 84 8.62 -0.75 -12.30
C LEU A 84 8.74 -0.19 -13.73
N ALA A 85 9.82 0.54 -14.03
CA ALA A 85 10.04 1.06 -15.38
C ALA A 85 10.22 -0.07 -16.40
N ASP A 86 10.99 -1.10 -16.04
CA ASP A 86 11.22 -2.28 -16.89
C ASP A 86 9.92 -3.07 -17.13
N ASP A 87 9.08 -3.20 -16.09
CA ASP A 87 7.79 -3.89 -16.18
C ASP A 87 6.79 -3.10 -17.03
N ILE A 88 6.80 -1.76 -16.95
CA ILE A 88 5.99 -0.89 -17.82
C ILE A 88 6.42 -1.03 -19.28
N GLU A 89 7.72 -1.00 -19.57
CA GLU A 89 8.23 -1.12 -20.95
C GLU A 89 7.86 -2.47 -21.59
N LYS A 90 7.79 -3.53 -20.77
CA LYS A 90 7.48 -4.89 -21.22
C LYS A 90 6.00 -5.24 -21.21
N ASP A 91 5.13 -4.32 -20.80
CA ASP A 91 3.70 -4.59 -20.57
C ASP A 91 3.45 -5.75 -19.57
N ASP A 92 4.29 -5.82 -18.52
CA ASP A 92 4.29 -6.86 -17.47
C ASP A 92 3.98 -6.27 -16.08
N VAL A 93 3.29 -5.12 -16.05
CA VAL A 93 2.85 -4.50 -14.79
C VAL A 93 1.76 -5.38 -14.16
N PRO A 94 1.88 -5.75 -12.86
CA PRO A 94 0.90 -6.61 -12.22
C PRO A 94 -0.43 -5.90 -11.98
N GLN A 95 -1.49 -6.67 -11.78
CA GLN A 95 -2.83 -6.15 -11.49
C GLN A 95 -2.90 -5.43 -10.13
N TYR A 96 -2.14 -5.90 -9.13
CA TYR A 96 -1.98 -5.22 -7.85
C TYR A 96 -0.54 -4.72 -7.66
N VAL A 97 -0.39 -3.40 -7.62
CA VAL A 97 0.89 -2.71 -7.41
C VAL A 97 0.90 -2.09 -6.02
N PHE A 98 1.91 -2.39 -5.21
CA PHE A 98 2.17 -1.68 -3.96
C PHE A 98 3.50 -0.94 -4.06
N TYR A 99 3.46 0.38 -4.15
CA TYR A 99 4.67 1.21 -4.30
C TYR A 99 5.02 1.92 -2.98
N VAL A 100 6.28 1.85 -2.57
CA VAL A 100 6.79 2.51 -1.36
C VAL A 100 7.99 3.38 -1.72
N PRO A 101 7.86 4.72 -1.66
CA PRO A 101 9.00 5.61 -1.78
C PRO A 101 9.99 5.40 -0.63
N ASN A 102 11.25 5.75 -0.84
CA ASN A 102 12.27 5.71 0.20
C ASN A 102 11.97 6.78 1.26
N ILE A 103 12.69 6.73 2.37
CA ILE A 103 12.47 7.61 3.53
C ILE A 103 12.64 9.13 3.24
N ASN A 104 13.27 9.49 2.13
CA ASN A 104 13.33 10.88 1.68
C ASN A 104 12.13 11.23 0.81
N ASN A 105 11.82 10.38 -0.17
CA ASN A 105 10.74 10.59 -1.14
C ASN A 105 9.34 10.45 -0.50
N ASN A 106 9.20 9.73 0.62
CA ASN A 106 7.95 9.64 1.38
C ASN A 106 7.72 10.85 2.31
N GLY A 107 8.73 11.68 2.53
CA GLY A 107 8.65 12.89 3.35
C GLY A 107 9.04 12.73 4.82
N GLU A 108 9.37 11.53 5.31
CA GLU A 108 9.69 11.29 6.73
C GLU A 108 11.00 11.98 7.15
N LYS A 109 12.08 11.80 6.39
CA LYS A 109 13.37 12.50 6.65
C LYS A 109 13.47 13.86 5.97
N THR A 110 12.51 14.22 5.14
CA THR A 110 12.49 15.49 4.41
C THR A 110 11.29 16.33 4.83
N ASN A 111 10.26 16.44 3.99
CA ASN A 111 8.98 17.10 4.25
C ASN A 111 7.99 16.87 3.09
N LEU A 112 6.75 17.32 3.28
CA LEU A 112 5.68 17.21 2.30
C LEU A 112 5.99 17.88 0.96
N LYS A 113 6.76 18.98 0.93
CA LYS A 113 7.13 19.67 -0.32
C LYS A 113 8.07 18.79 -1.15
N PHE A 114 9.03 18.13 -0.51
CA PHE A 114 9.93 17.20 -1.16
C PHE A 114 9.17 15.98 -1.71
N ALA A 115 8.34 15.34 -0.88
CA ALA A 115 7.51 14.22 -1.29
C ALA A 115 6.55 14.59 -2.44
N SER A 116 5.92 15.76 -2.38
CA SER A 116 5.04 16.26 -3.46
C SER A 116 5.80 16.53 -4.76
N ASN A 117 7.04 17.02 -4.68
CA ASN A 117 7.87 17.22 -5.86
C ASN A 117 8.30 15.89 -6.49
N PHE A 118 8.70 14.90 -5.68
CA PHE A 118 8.97 13.55 -6.15
C PHE A 118 7.74 12.97 -6.86
N LEU A 119 6.58 13.02 -6.22
CA LEU A 119 5.33 12.51 -6.79
C LEU A 119 5.01 13.18 -8.14
N LYS A 120 5.06 14.51 -8.20
CA LYS A 120 4.71 15.30 -9.38
C LYS A 120 5.71 15.12 -10.53
N ASN A 121 7.00 15.11 -10.24
CA ASN A 121 8.03 15.23 -11.27
C ASN A 121 8.63 13.89 -11.69
N GLU A 122 8.48 12.84 -10.87
CA GLU A 122 9.09 11.53 -11.12
C GLU A 122 8.04 10.43 -11.20
N PHE A 123 7.27 10.20 -10.13
CA PHE A 123 6.38 9.04 -10.05
C PHE A 123 5.16 9.15 -10.98
N ILE A 124 4.42 10.26 -10.95
CA ILE A 124 3.23 10.44 -11.80
C ILE A 124 3.60 10.37 -13.29
N PRO A 125 4.66 11.03 -13.78
CA PRO A 125 5.11 10.86 -15.16
C PRO A 125 5.44 9.41 -15.53
N LEU A 126 6.07 8.63 -14.63
CA LEU A 126 6.39 7.22 -14.86
C LEU A 126 5.14 6.38 -15.12
N ILE A 127 4.07 6.58 -14.36
CA ILE A 127 2.85 5.75 -14.42
C ILE A 127 1.71 6.38 -15.24
N GLN A 128 1.90 7.57 -15.82
CA GLN A 128 0.84 8.33 -16.47
C GLN A 128 0.12 7.53 -17.56
N HIS A 129 0.85 6.74 -18.34
CA HIS A 129 0.27 5.86 -19.34
C HIS A 129 -0.71 4.87 -18.70
N LEU A 130 -0.31 4.18 -17.63
CA LEU A 130 -1.19 3.25 -16.91
C LEU A 130 -2.47 3.93 -16.44
N LEU A 131 -2.38 5.15 -15.89
CA LEU A 131 -3.56 5.88 -15.41
C LEU A 131 -4.54 6.28 -16.51
N THR A 132 -4.09 6.38 -17.76
CA THR A 132 -4.88 6.92 -18.87
C THR A 132 -5.32 5.85 -19.88
N SER A 133 -4.55 4.77 -20.03
CA SER A 133 -4.83 3.68 -20.97
C SER A 133 -5.56 2.50 -20.34
N SER A 134 -5.61 2.42 -19.01
CA SER A 134 -6.12 1.25 -18.31
C SER A 134 -7.23 1.60 -17.30
N ARG A 135 -7.95 0.57 -16.82
CA ARG A 135 -8.91 0.66 -15.71
C ARG A 135 -8.18 0.80 -14.36
N THR A 136 -7.15 1.65 -14.25
CA THR A 136 -6.34 1.76 -13.02
C THR A 136 -6.95 2.70 -12.01
N LEU A 137 -7.01 2.26 -10.74
CA LEU A 137 -7.14 3.14 -9.58
C LEU A 137 -5.76 3.34 -8.95
N LEU A 138 -5.33 4.60 -8.86
CA LEU A 138 -4.21 5.00 -8.01
C LEU A 138 -4.75 5.47 -6.66
N VAL A 139 -4.19 4.89 -5.60
CA VAL A 139 -4.40 5.33 -4.22
C VAL A 139 -3.09 5.92 -3.71
N ILE A 140 -3.13 7.16 -3.25
CA ILE A 140 -2.00 7.82 -2.58
C ILE A 140 -2.43 8.06 -1.13
N THR A 141 -1.64 7.56 -0.19
CA THR A 141 -1.96 7.61 1.25
C THR A 141 -0.67 7.69 2.07
N PHE A 142 -0.82 7.86 3.39
CA PHE A 142 0.26 7.85 4.37
C PHE A 142 0.03 6.72 5.36
N ASP A 143 1.07 6.08 5.86
CA ASP A 143 0.97 5.03 6.90
C ASP A 143 0.51 5.60 8.24
N GLU A 144 0.98 6.77 8.63
CA GLU A 144 0.57 7.46 9.85
C GLU A 144 0.56 8.99 9.75
N ALA A 145 -0.08 9.62 10.73
CA ALA A 145 0.09 11.05 11.00
C ALA A 145 1.34 11.28 11.85
N SER A 146 1.92 12.49 11.81
CA SER A 146 3.05 12.87 12.66
C SER A 146 2.78 12.75 14.17
N THR A 147 1.51 12.72 14.59
CA THR A 147 1.07 12.55 15.98
C THR A 147 0.24 11.27 16.18
N TYR A 148 0.82 10.12 15.82
CA TYR A 148 0.14 8.81 15.84
C TYR A 148 0.08 8.09 17.19
N ILE A 149 0.68 8.65 18.25
CA ILE A 149 0.67 8.06 19.62
C ILE A 149 -0.12 8.88 20.65
N ASP A 150 -0.66 10.04 20.28
CA ASP A 150 -1.46 10.87 21.18
C ASP A 150 -2.96 10.59 21.00
N PHE A 151 -3.43 9.55 21.69
CA PHE A 151 -4.82 9.10 21.64
C PHE A 151 -5.86 10.14 22.12
N ASN A 152 -5.43 11.27 22.69
CA ASN A 152 -6.32 12.34 23.15
C ASN A 152 -6.63 13.37 22.06
N LEU A 153 -5.94 13.33 20.91
CA LEU A 153 -6.20 14.25 19.81
C LEU A 153 -7.52 13.90 19.11
N ALA A 154 -8.36 14.92 18.87
CA ALA A 154 -9.60 14.76 18.12
C ALA A 154 -9.37 14.20 16.70
N ASN A 155 -8.20 14.52 16.11
CA ASN A 155 -7.76 14.02 14.80
C ASN A 155 -6.64 12.97 14.95
N TYR A 156 -6.70 12.15 16.00
CA TYR A 156 -5.72 11.10 16.27
C TYR A 156 -5.47 10.22 15.02
N ASN A 157 -4.21 10.15 14.62
CA ASN A 157 -3.73 9.38 13.47
C ASN A 157 -4.55 9.54 12.17
N GLN A 158 -5.07 10.74 11.92
CA GLN A 158 -5.78 11.06 10.69
C GLN A 158 -4.80 11.35 9.57
N ILE A 159 -4.94 10.62 8.45
CA ILE A 159 -4.04 10.68 7.30
C ILE A 159 -4.75 11.25 6.07
N TYR A 160 -3.98 11.88 5.18
CA TYR A 160 -4.45 12.22 3.86
C TYR A 160 -4.51 10.97 2.99
N THR A 161 -5.60 10.80 2.24
CA THR A 161 -5.73 9.75 1.22
C THR A 161 -6.45 10.34 0.01
N THR A 162 -5.94 10.09 -1.19
CA THR A 162 -6.56 10.48 -2.44
C THR A 162 -6.64 9.31 -3.41
N LEU A 163 -7.73 9.29 -4.16
CA LEU A 163 -8.05 8.28 -5.16
C LEU A 163 -8.05 8.96 -6.53
N ILE A 164 -7.31 8.41 -7.48
CA ILE A 164 -7.19 8.96 -8.83
C ILE A 164 -7.44 7.84 -9.83
N GLY A 165 -8.43 8.02 -10.71
CA GLY A 165 -8.73 7.05 -11.75
C GLY A 165 -10.08 7.35 -12.41
N PRO A 166 -10.37 6.71 -13.56
CA PRO A 166 -11.61 6.93 -14.30
C PRO A 166 -12.88 6.48 -13.56
N ASN A 167 -12.74 5.61 -12.56
CA ASN A 167 -13.83 5.03 -11.77
C ASN A 167 -14.01 5.71 -10.39
N VAL A 168 -13.33 6.83 -10.14
CA VAL A 168 -13.51 7.62 -8.92
C VAL A 168 -14.73 8.53 -9.08
N LEU A 169 -15.57 8.61 -8.05
CA LEU A 169 -16.76 9.46 -7.98
C LEU A 169 -16.50 10.87 -8.56
N ASN A 170 -17.18 11.20 -9.66
CA ASN A 170 -17.06 12.48 -10.37
C ASN A 170 -17.74 13.67 -9.65
N SER A 171 -17.72 13.69 -8.31
CA SER A 171 -18.26 14.84 -7.56
C SER A 171 -17.14 15.78 -7.15
N VAL A 172 -17.30 17.07 -7.45
CA VAL A 172 -16.34 18.14 -7.11
C VAL A 172 -16.14 18.27 -5.58
N THR A 173 -17.13 17.80 -4.80
CA THR A 173 -17.05 17.65 -3.35
C THR A 173 -17.91 16.47 -2.92
N HIS A 174 -17.30 15.36 -2.51
CA HIS A 174 -17.98 14.27 -1.81
C HIS A 174 -17.80 14.48 -0.31
N ASN A 175 -18.89 14.70 0.43
CA ASN A 175 -18.84 14.72 1.89
C ASN A 175 -19.46 13.42 2.41
N ASP A 176 -18.62 12.54 2.92
CA ASP A 176 -18.99 11.26 3.48
C ASP A 176 -18.63 11.24 4.97
N GLY A 177 -19.62 10.93 5.82
CA GLY A 177 -19.44 10.80 7.27
C GLY A 177 -18.91 9.43 7.70
N THR A 178 -18.70 8.51 6.76
CA THR A 178 -18.20 7.15 7.03
C THR A 178 -16.72 7.19 7.42
N ARG A 179 -16.37 6.44 8.47
CA ARG A 179 -14.98 6.30 8.92
C ARG A 179 -14.26 5.23 8.09
N TYR A 180 -13.18 5.62 7.43
CA TYR A 180 -12.24 4.71 6.76
C TYR A 180 -10.92 4.59 7.52
N SER A 181 -10.24 3.47 7.33
CA SER A 181 -8.88 3.24 7.85
C SER A 181 -8.06 2.44 6.84
N HIS A 182 -6.77 2.20 7.13
CA HIS A 182 -5.93 1.31 6.33
C HIS A 182 -6.49 -0.11 6.17
N PHE A 183 -7.39 -0.53 7.06
CA PHE A 183 -8.04 -1.83 6.98
C PHE A 183 -9.18 -1.84 5.97
N SER A 184 -9.71 -0.67 5.55
CA SER A 184 -10.79 -0.56 4.55
C SER A 184 -10.39 -1.02 3.17
N TRP A 185 -9.08 -1.01 2.87
CA TRP A 185 -8.56 -1.43 1.59
C TRP A 185 -8.67 -2.93 1.34
N VAL A 186 -8.40 -3.77 2.34
CA VAL A 186 -8.46 -5.23 2.19
C VAL A 186 -9.84 -5.70 1.71
N PRO A 187 -10.96 -5.42 2.41
CA PRO A 187 -12.27 -5.86 1.95
C PRO A 187 -12.68 -5.20 0.62
N THR A 188 -12.22 -3.97 0.35
CA THR A 188 -12.44 -3.31 -0.96
C THR A 188 -11.77 -4.10 -2.10
N ILE A 189 -10.55 -4.56 -1.89
CA ILE A 189 -9.79 -5.37 -2.86
C ILE A 189 -10.39 -6.78 -2.98
N GLU A 190 -10.79 -7.38 -1.86
CA GLU A 190 -11.48 -8.67 -1.84
C GLU A 190 -12.77 -8.63 -2.67
N GLU A 191 -13.60 -7.60 -2.50
CA GLU A 191 -14.85 -7.43 -3.25
C GLU A 191 -14.61 -7.21 -4.75
N ASN A 192 -13.54 -6.50 -5.11
CA ASN A 192 -13.21 -6.24 -6.50
C ASN A 192 -12.89 -7.53 -7.27
N TRP A 193 -12.04 -8.41 -6.72
CA TRP A 193 -11.66 -9.67 -7.39
C TRP A 193 -12.43 -10.90 -6.90
N ASN A 194 -13.48 -10.70 -6.09
CA ASN A 194 -14.26 -11.78 -5.47
C ASN A 194 -13.35 -12.80 -4.76
N LEU A 195 -12.43 -12.29 -3.96
CA LEU A 195 -11.52 -13.07 -3.12
C LEU A 195 -12.27 -13.61 -1.90
N SER A 196 -11.70 -14.65 -1.27
CA SER A 196 -12.10 -15.05 0.08
C SER A 196 -11.84 -13.90 1.06
N ARG A 197 -12.54 -13.86 2.20
CA ARG A 197 -12.29 -12.84 3.22
C ARG A 197 -11.15 -13.29 4.14
N LEU A 198 -10.17 -12.43 4.38
CA LEU A 198 -9.16 -12.62 5.46
C LEU A 198 -9.81 -12.61 6.86
N GLY A 199 -11.07 -12.19 6.95
CA GLY A 199 -11.82 -11.99 8.18
C GLY A 199 -11.69 -10.55 8.69
N ASN A 200 -12.57 -10.15 9.59
CA ASN A 200 -12.39 -8.90 10.34
C ASN A 200 -11.39 -9.26 11.44
N GLY A 201 -10.15 -8.75 11.39
CA GLY A 201 -9.19 -9.09 12.43
C GLY A 201 -9.70 -8.65 13.81
N VAL A 202 -9.01 -9.07 14.87
CA VAL A 202 -9.48 -8.95 16.28
C VAL A 202 -9.65 -7.51 16.80
N ASP A 203 -9.42 -6.50 15.96
CA ASP A 203 -9.52 -5.09 16.34
C ASP A 203 -10.96 -4.58 16.15
N ASN A 204 -11.43 -3.78 17.11
CA ASN A 204 -12.74 -3.12 17.07
C ASN A 204 -12.86 -2.00 16.02
N ASP A 205 -11.86 -1.85 15.13
CA ASP A 205 -11.97 -0.97 13.97
C ASP A 205 -12.96 -1.63 13.00
N ARG A 206 -14.26 -1.39 13.20
CA ARG A 206 -15.30 -1.78 12.25
C ARG A 206 -14.99 -1.13 10.92
N VAL A 207 -14.69 -1.95 9.93
CA VAL A 207 -14.17 -1.47 8.65
C VAL A 207 -15.28 -1.44 7.61
N SER A 208 -15.65 -0.25 7.16
CA SER A 208 -16.44 -0.10 5.93
C SER A 208 -15.52 -0.23 4.71
N THR A 209 -16.03 -0.82 3.62
CA THR A 209 -15.38 -0.78 2.31
C THR A 209 -15.38 0.64 1.76
N VAL A 210 -14.33 1.01 1.04
CA VAL A 210 -14.23 2.36 0.46
C VAL A 210 -15.27 2.47 -0.66
N PRO A 211 -16.14 3.49 -0.65
CA PRO A 211 -17.24 3.63 -1.59
C PRO A 211 -16.64 4.01 -2.95
N LEU A 212 -16.85 3.13 -3.91
CA LEU A 212 -16.42 3.28 -5.29
C LEU A 212 -17.65 3.09 -6.17
N ASP A 213 -17.75 3.87 -7.24
CA ASP A 213 -18.93 3.88 -8.12
C ASP A 213 -19.20 2.56 -8.84
N SER A 214 -18.18 1.70 -8.90
CA SER A 214 -18.24 0.37 -9.51
C SER A 214 -17.16 -0.53 -8.91
N LYS A 215 -17.19 -1.83 -9.27
CA LYS A 215 -16.03 -2.70 -9.05
C LYS A 215 -14.85 -2.09 -9.81
N LEU A 216 -13.74 -1.88 -9.11
CA LEU A 216 -12.58 -1.11 -9.58
C LEU A 216 -12.09 -1.52 -10.98
N PHE A 217 -12.24 -2.80 -11.35
CA PHE A 217 -11.66 -3.36 -12.57
C PHE A 217 -12.59 -4.27 -13.40
N LEU A 218 -13.85 -4.50 -13.01
CA LEU A 218 -14.79 -5.39 -13.75
C LEU A 218 -15.70 -4.64 -14.71
#